data_AF-A0A1H5Y8L7-F1
#
_entry.id   AF-A0A1H5Y8L7-F1
#
_cell.length_a   1.000
_cell.length_b   1.000
_cell.length_c   1.000
_cell.angle_alpha   90.00
_cell.angle_beta   90.00
_cell.angle_gamma   90.00
#
_symmetry.space_group_name_H-M   'P 1'
#
loop_
_entity.id
_entity.type
_entity.pdbx_description
1 polymer ?
#
loop_
_entity_poly.entity_id
_entity_poly.type
_entity_poly.pdbx_seq_one_letter_code
_entity_poly.pdbx_strand_id
1 'polypeptide(L)'
;MLRNSKLSDYFIKKIIQCFCIDIPARKAALLLGKNRNTINRWYGIFRQVIYRHQTALKDKLLGRVEVDESYFGAKRHRGYHGKLKRGCGTLKQPVFGVFERDGRVYTEIVPDCKRLTLQAV
;
A
#
# COMPACT_ATOMS: atom_id res chain seq x y z
N MET A 1 1.21 20.90 4.19
CA MET A 1 0.72 20.53 5.54
C MET A 1 -0.79 20.63 5.56
N LEU A 2 -1.48 19.79 6.35
CA LEU A 2 -2.95 19.88 6.50
C LEU A 2 -3.31 21.25 7.06
N ARG A 3 -4.10 22.04 6.32
CA ARG A 3 -4.72 23.25 6.87
C ARG A 3 -5.54 22.81 8.09
N ASN A 4 -5.23 23.37 9.26
CA ASN A 4 -5.92 23.14 10.55
C ASN A 4 -5.55 21.86 11.33
N SER A 5 -4.30 21.41 11.22
CA SER A 5 -3.79 20.41 12.18
C SER A 5 -3.74 20.99 13.59
N LYS A 6 -4.41 20.33 14.56
CA LYS A 6 -4.29 20.63 16.00
C LYS A 6 -2.97 20.14 16.61
N LEU A 7 -2.14 19.45 15.83
CA LEU A 7 -0.81 18.98 16.25
C LEU A 7 0.24 19.97 15.80
N SER A 8 1.19 20.26 16.70
CA SER A 8 2.36 21.05 16.38
C SER A 8 3.27 20.33 15.38
N ASP A 9 4.04 21.10 14.63
CA ASP A 9 4.99 20.58 13.64
C ASP A 9 6.01 19.61 14.24
N TYR A 10 6.43 19.84 15.48
CA TYR A 10 7.29 18.93 16.22
C TYR A 10 6.68 17.53 16.32
N PHE A 11 5.42 17.43 16.73
CA PHE A 11 4.74 16.14 16.81
C PHE A 11 4.53 15.52 15.44
N ILE A 12 4.17 16.31 14.42
CA ILE A 12 4.01 15.79 13.05
C ILE A 12 5.32 15.15 12.57
N LYS A 13 6.46 15.82 12.75
CA LYS A 13 7.79 15.27 12.40
C LYS A 13 8.08 13.97 13.13
N LYS A 14 7.72 13.85 14.40
CA LYS A 14 7.87 12.60 15.17
C LYS A 14 6.97 11.48 14.66
N ILE A 15 5.73 11.78 14.28
CA ILE A 15 4.82 10.79 13.68
C ILE A 15 5.38 10.31 12.33
N ILE A 16 5.92 11.21 11.51
CA ILE A 16 6.61 10.87 10.26
C ILE A 16 7.82 9.97 10.55
N GLN A 17 8.65 10.32 11.52
CA GLN A 17 9.80 9.50 11.91
C GLN A 17 9.38 8.08 12.28
N CYS A 18 8.37 7.92 13.14
CA CYS A 18 7.82 6.60 13.48
C CYS A 18 7.29 5.83 12.28
N PHE A 19 6.66 6.52 11.32
CA PHE A 19 6.17 5.90 10.09
C PHE A 19 7.32 5.40 9.21
N CYS A 20 8.38 6.21 9.03
CA CYS A 20 9.53 5.87 8.19
C CYS A 20 10.38 4.71 8.72
N ILE A 21 10.39 4.48 10.04
CA ILE A 21 11.11 3.35 10.68
C ILE A 21 10.20 2.14 10.95
N ASP A 22 9.05 2.06 10.27
CA ASP A 22 8.08 0.97 10.35
C ASP A 22 7.54 0.67 11.76
N ILE A 23 7.43 1.67 12.63
CA ILE A 23 6.74 1.51 13.91
C ILE A 23 5.22 1.47 13.65
N PRO A 24 4.51 0.40 14.09
CA PRO A 24 3.06 0.32 13.94
C PRO A 24 2.34 1.46 14.68
N ALA A 25 1.26 1.99 14.09
CA ALA A 25 0.50 3.12 14.62
C ALA A 25 0.08 2.95 16.10
N ARG A 26 -0.22 1.73 16.55
CA ARG A 26 -0.52 1.44 17.96
C ARG A 26 0.68 1.71 18.89
N LYS A 27 1.89 1.28 18.49
CA LYS A 27 3.12 1.52 19.25
C LYS A 27 3.52 2.99 19.19
N ALA A 28 3.41 3.63 18.03
CA ALA A 28 3.67 5.05 17.87
C ALA A 28 2.74 5.93 18.74
N ALA A 29 1.46 5.56 18.86
CA ALA A 29 0.52 6.23 19.76
C ALA A 29 0.96 6.17 21.23
N LEU A 30 1.45 5.01 21.68
CA LEU A 30 2.00 4.83 23.02
C LEU A 30 3.27 5.65 23.23
N LEU A 31 4.23 5.58 22.31
CA LEU A 31 5.52 6.29 22.39
C LEU A 31 5.36 7.82 22.39
N LEU A 32 4.39 8.33 21.63
CA LEU A 32 4.18 9.78 21.47
C LEU A 32 3.13 10.34 22.44
N GLY A 33 2.48 9.49 23.25
CA GLY A 33 1.42 9.90 24.17
C GLY A 33 0.22 10.53 23.45
N LYS A 34 -0.16 10.01 22.27
CA LYS A 34 -1.26 10.54 21.46
C LYS A 34 -2.36 9.50 21.25
N ASN A 35 -3.57 9.98 20.97
CA ASN A 35 -4.70 9.10 20.67
C ASN A 35 -4.43 8.24 19.41
N ARG A 36 -4.66 6.93 19.52
CA ARG A 36 -4.47 5.96 18.43
C ARG A 36 -5.19 6.34 17.14
N ASN A 37 -6.41 6.88 17.23
CA ASN A 37 -7.19 7.31 16.05
C ASN A 37 -6.53 8.49 15.34
N THR A 38 -5.88 9.38 16.09
CA THR A 38 -5.11 10.50 15.53
C THR A 38 -3.90 9.99 14.76
N ILE A 39 -3.12 9.07 15.34
CA ILE A 39 -1.95 8.47 14.68
C ILE A 39 -2.37 7.67 13.44
N ASN A 40 -3.44 6.86 13.54
CA ASN A 40 -3.99 6.12 12.41
C ASN A 40 -4.39 7.06 11.26
N ARG A 41 -5.05 8.18 11.56
CA ARG A 41 -5.40 9.19 10.55
C ARG A 41 -4.17 9.71 9.82
N TRP A 42 -3.12 10.07 10.55
CA TRP A 42 -1.86 10.56 9.95
C TRP A 42 -1.18 9.50 9.10
N TYR A 43 -1.06 8.27 9.59
CA TYR A 43 -0.49 7.15 8.83
C TYR A 43 -1.29 6.90 7.54
N GLY A 44 -2.62 7.01 7.60
CA GLY A 44 -3.48 6.95 6.41
C GLY A 44 -3.17 8.05 5.40
N ILE A 45 -3.02 9.30 5.88
CA ILE A 45 -2.68 10.45 5.02
C ILE A 45 -1.32 10.25 4.35
N PHE A 46 -0.30 9.77 5.09
CA PHE A 46 1.02 9.51 4.50
C PHE A 46 0.93 8.45 3.40
N ARG A 47 0.21 7.35 3.64
CA ARG A 47 -0.01 6.32 2.60
C ARG A 47 -0.75 6.87 1.39
N GLN A 48 -1.75 7.74 1.57
CA GLN A 48 -2.45 8.39 0.46
C GLN A 48 -1.53 9.31 -0.34
N VAL A 49 -0.65 10.07 0.32
CA VAL A 49 0.33 10.93 -0.35
C VAL A 49 1.34 10.09 -1.14
N ILE A 50 1.87 9.02 -0.55
CA ILE A 50 2.77 8.09 -1.23
C ILE A 50 2.07 7.49 -2.45
N TYR A 51 0.83 7.00 -2.28
CA TYR A 51 0.04 6.45 -3.38
C TYR A 51 -0.13 7.47 -4.52
N ARG A 52 -0.57 8.70 -4.23
CA ARG A 52 -0.72 9.76 -5.24
C ARG A 52 0.59 10.06 -5.96
N HIS A 53 1.70 10.10 -5.23
CA HIS A 53 3.01 10.33 -5.82
C HIS A 53 3.41 9.19 -6.76
N GLN A 54 3.23 7.93 -6.33
CA GLN A 54 3.52 6.76 -7.16
C GLN A 54 2.64 6.70 -8.41
N THR A 55 1.34 7.01 -8.29
CA THR A 55 0.43 7.07 -9.44
C THR A 55 0.86 8.15 -10.44
N ALA A 56 1.28 9.33 -9.99
CA ALA A 56 1.78 10.38 -10.88
C ALA A 56 3.11 10.02 -11.57
N LEU A 57 3.88 9.08 -11.00
CA LEU A 57 5.09 8.54 -11.62
C LEU A 57 4.78 7.38 -12.58
N LYS A 58 3.68 6.64 -12.38
CA LYS A 58 3.23 5.57 -13.29
C LYS A 58 3.13 6.08 -14.73
N ASP A 59 2.53 7.25 -14.93
CA ASP A 59 2.36 7.86 -16.25
C ASP A 59 3.70 8.20 -16.95
N LYS A 60 4.81 8.16 -16.21
CA LYS A 60 6.17 8.41 -16.70
C LYS A 60 6.98 7.14 -16.93
N LEU A 61 6.42 5.96 -16.64
CA LEU A 61 7.04 4.67 -16.94
C LEU A 61 7.10 4.49 -18.46
N LEU A 62 8.27 4.68 -19.05
CA LEU A 62 8.49 4.58 -20.49
C LEU A 62 9.47 3.43 -20.77
N GLY A 63 9.14 2.60 -21.77
CA GLY A 63 10.04 1.54 -22.26
C GLY A 63 9.56 0.12 -21.94
N ARG A 64 10.50 -0.84 -21.86
CA ARG A 64 10.20 -2.24 -21.55
C ARG A 64 10.15 -2.42 -20.04
N VAL A 65 8.99 -2.84 -19.55
CA VAL A 65 8.70 -3.04 -18.14
C VAL A 65 8.50 -4.53 -17.87
N GLU A 66 9.07 -5.04 -16.79
CA GLU A 66 8.80 -6.40 -16.34
C GLU A 66 7.50 -6.42 -15.54
N VAL A 67 6.74 -7.49 -15.70
CA VAL A 67 5.38 -7.59 -15.16
C VAL A 67 5.29 -8.82 -14.29
N ASP A 68 4.80 -8.67 -13.07
CA ASP A 68 4.60 -9.78 -12.12
C ASP A 68 3.20 -9.77 -11.50
N GLU A 69 2.72 -10.94 -11.11
CA GLU A 69 1.43 -11.12 -10.45
C GLU A 69 1.63 -11.61 -9.00
N SER A 70 1.08 -10.86 -8.06
CA SER A 70 1.06 -11.22 -6.66
C SER A 70 -0.37 -11.42 -6.15
N TYR A 71 -0.56 -12.33 -5.21
CA TYR A 71 -1.90 -12.68 -4.68
C TYR A 71 -1.97 -12.45 -3.16
N PHE A 72 -2.77 -11.48 -2.73
CA PHE A 72 -2.85 -11.03 -1.33
C PHE A 72 -4.22 -11.25 -0.69
N GLY A 73 -4.25 -11.18 0.65
CA GLY A 73 -5.47 -10.83 1.39
C GLY A 73 -6.69 -11.71 1.14
N ALA A 74 -6.50 -13.03 1.03
CA ALA A 74 -7.61 -13.94 0.81
C ALA A 74 -8.71 -13.74 1.88
N LYS A 75 -9.97 -13.61 1.45
CA LYS A 75 -11.09 -13.60 2.39
C LYS A 75 -11.13 -14.98 3.07
N ARG A 76 -11.11 -15.01 4.40
CA ARG A 76 -11.16 -16.28 5.15
C ARG A 76 -12.46 -17.02 4.81
N HIS A 77 -12.34 -18.22 4.27
CA HIS A 77 -13.46 -19.13 4.14
C HIS A 77 -13.74 -19.80 5.48
N ARG A 78 -14.92 -19.52 6.05
CA ARG A 78 -15.35 -20.10 7.33
C ARG A 78 -15.48 -21.62 7.16
N GLY A 79 -14.87 -22.38 8.08
CA GLY A 79 -14.84 -23.85 8.02
C GLY A 79 -13.73 -24.46 7.16
N TYR A 80 -12.97 -23.64 6.41
CA TYR A 80 -11.80 -24.11 5.66
C TYR A 80 -10.51 -23.84 6.44
N HIS A 81 -9.75 -24.91 6.71
CA HIS A 81 -8.51 -24.87 7.49
C HIS A 81 -7.24 -25.02 6.65
N GLY A 82 -7.37 -25.22 5.34
CA GLY A 82 -6.24 -25.39 4.41
C GLY A 82 -5.63 -24.07 3.93
N LYS A 83 -4.46 -24.15 3.28
CA LYS A 83 -3.86 -23.01 2.57
C LYS A 83 -4.70 -22.71 1.32
N LEU A 84 -5.14 -21.46 1.18
CA LEU A 84 -5.84 -21.03 -0.02
C LEU A 84 -4.89 -21.05 -1.24
N LYS A 85 -5.39 -21.54 -2.37
CA LYS A 85 -4.64 -21.65 -3.64
C LYS A 85 -4.07 -20.29 -4.07
N ARG A 86 -3.01 -20.28 -4.87
CA ARG A 86 -2.50 -19.11 -5.61
C ARG A 86 -2.82 -19.34 -7.11
N GLY A 87 -3.03 -18.29 -7.90
CA GLY A 87 -3.35 -18.42 -9.33
C GLY A 87 -4.85 -18.64 -9.63
N CYS A 88 -5.14 -19.21 -10.80
CA CYS A 88 -6.50 -19.38 -11.32
C CYS A 88 -7.45 -20.08 -10.32
N GLY A 89 -8.65 -19.53 -10.14
CA GLY A 89 -9.64 -20.06 -9.18
C GLY A 89 -9.30 -19.77 -7.71
N THR A 90 -8.34 -18.89 -7.43
CA THR A 90 -8.08 -18.41 -6.06
C THR A 90 -9.14 -17.42 -5.58
N LEU A 91 -9.25 -17.34 -4.26
CA LEU A 91 -10.07 -16.37 -3.53
C LEU A 91 -9.20 -15.24 -2.93
N LYS A 92 -7.92 -15.20 -3.34
CA LYS A 92 -6.99 -14.10 -3.04
C LYS A 92 -7.26 -12.94 -3.98
N GLN A 93 -7.07 -11.73 -3.48
CA GLN A 93 -7.07 -10.53 -4.29
C GLN A 93 -5.79 -10.52 -5.16
N PRO A 94 -5.91 -10.59 -6.50
CA PRO A 94 -4.76 -10.39 -7.36
C PRO A 94 -4.31 -8.92 -7.31
N VAL A 95 -3.01 -8.74 -7.30
CA VAL A 95 -2.30 -7.46 -7.35
C VAL A 95 -1.25 -7.60 -8.42
N PHE A 96 -1.28 -6.68 -9.37
CA PHE A 96 -0.41 -6.65 -10.52
C PHE A 96 0.75 -5.70 -10.23
N GLY A 97 1.98 -6.17 -10.40
CA GLY A 97 3.21 -5.41 -10.25
C GLY A 97 3.82 -5.07 -11.60
N VAL A 98 4.15 -3.80 -11.80
CA VAL A 98 4.80 -3.24 -12.97
C VAL A 98 6.20 -2.77 -12.53
N PHE A 99 7.24 -3.44 -13.00
CA PHE A 99 8.64 -3.28 -12.58
C PHE A 99 9.48 -2.59 -13.66
N GLU A 100 9.86 -1.33 -13.42
CA GLU A 100 10.73 -0.56 -14.31
C GLU A 100 12.20 -0.98 -14.16
N ARG A 101 12.96 -0.87 -15.26
CA ARG A 101 14.42 -1.01 -15.27
C ARG A 101 15.11 0.19 -14.61
N ASP A 102 14.87 0.39 -13.32
CA ASP A 102 15.60 1.29 -12.40
C ASP A 102 15.23 0.98 -10.93
N GLY A 103 14.75 -0.24 -10.67
CA GLY A 103 14.35 -0.69 -9.33
C GLY A 103 13.04 -0.10 -8.81
N ARG A 104 12.26 0.57 -9.68
CA ARG A 104 10.95 1.13 -9.32
C ARG A 104 9.86 0.11 -9.59
N VAL A 105 9.06 -0.16 -8.56
CA VAL A 105 7.92 -1.08 -8.64
C VAL A 105 6.64 -0.29 -8.43
N TYR A 106 5.78 -0.30 -9.43
CA TYR A 106 4.41 0.15 -9.33
C TYR A 106 3.49 -1.05 -9.12
N THR A 107 2.42 -0.92 -8.34
CA THR A 107 1.47 -2.01 -8.15
C THR A 107 0.04 -1.52 -8.25
N GLU A 108 -0.80 -2.25 -8.97
CA GLU A 108 -2.21 -1.96 -9.17
C GLU A 108 -3.07 -3.17 -8.76
N ILE A 109 -4.23 -2.91 -8.16
CA ILE A 109 -5.18 -3.98 -7.85
C ILE A 109 -5.97 -4.26 -9.12
N VAL A 110 -5.78 -5.45 -9.69
CA VAL A 110 -6.49 -5.88 -10.89
C VAL A 110 -7.72 -6.73 -10.52
N PRO A 111 -8.77 -6.74 -11.35
CA PRO A 111 -9.93 -7.59 -11.12
C PRO A 111 -9.62 -9.07 -11.41
N ASP A 112 -8.80 -9.35 -12.42
CA ASP A 112 -8.30 -10.69 -12.73
C ASP A 112 -6.91 -10.62 -13.38
N CYS A 113 -6.23 -11.77 -13.41
CA CYS A 113 -4.91 -11.92 -14.03
C CYS A 113 -5.00 -12.45 -15.47
N LYS A 114 -6.05 -12.12 -16.22
CA LYS A 114 -6.12 -12.54 -17.63
C LYS A 114 -5.21 -11.67 -18.48
N ARG A 115 -4.62 -12.26 -19.53
CA ARG A 115 -3.72 -11.55 -20.46
C ARG A 115 -4.26 -10.20 -20.93
N LEU A 116 -5.56 -10.13 -21.28
CA LEU A 116 -6.19 -8.88 -21.73
C LEU A 116 -6.21 -7.80 -20.65
N THR A 117 -6.55 -8.18 -19.42
CA THR A 117 -6.56 -7.27 -18.25
C THR A 117 -5.16 -6.76 -17.96
N LEU A 118 -4.16 -7.65 -17.98
CA LEU A 118 -2.78 -7.31 -17.64
C LEU A 118 -2.08 -6.47 -18.73
N GLN A 119 -2.44 -6.63 -19.99
CA GLN A 119 -1.91 -5.81 -21.09
C GLN A 119 -2.52 -4.40 -21.15
N ALA A 120 -3.65 -4.17 -20.47
CA ALA A 120 -4.36 -2.89 -20.47
C ALA A 120 -3.96 -1.96 -19.31
N VAL A 121 -3.18 -2.47 -18.34
CA VAL A 121 -2.71 -1.73 -17.15
C VAL A 121 -1.52 -0.85 -17.49
#